data_AF-A0A512TJZ9-F1
#
_entry.id   AF-A0A512TJZ9-F1
#
_cell.length_a   1.000
_cell.length_b   1.000
_cell.length_c   1.000
_cell.angle_alpha   90.00
_cell.angle_beta   90.00
_cell.angle_gamma   90.00
#
_symmetry.space_group_name_H-M   'P 1'
#
loop_
_entity.id
_entity.type
_entity.pdbx_description
1 polymer ?
#
loop_
_entity_poly.entity_id
_entity_poly.type
_entity_poly.pdbx_seq_one_letter_code
_entity_poly.pdbx_strand_id
1 'polypeptide(L)'
;MIPDDLIDRYEEWIKYSYYSSYYMPSLVSQATFESYIKSNIYEKHIKIIDKHLKELLSIFRSVTAKWDSNIVKVIGGKSGYYSTMILNSKISSKELIDRLKKRNIYASSNKRAYYNKENYDNSIRISLARLNKNEVKVVLEIIYEEILTLM
;
A
#
# COMPACT_ATOMS: atom_id res chain seq x y z
N MET A 1 -5.96 -10.27 20.92
CA MET A 1 -6.81 -10.95 21.91
C MET A 1 -8.18 -10.30 21.83
N ILE A 2 -9.24 -11.09 21.71
CA ILE A 2 -10.62 -10.58 21.68
C ILE A 2 -10.98 -10.24 23.13
N PRO A 3 -11.56 -9.05 23.43
CA PRO A 3 -12.03 -8.72 24.77
C PRO A 3 -13.03 -9.74 25.29
N ASP A 4 -12.97 -10.09 26.57
CA ASP A 4 -13.79 -11.16 27.18
C ASP A 4 -15.28 -10.95 26.94
N ASP A 5 -15.77 -9.71 27.10
CA ASP A 5 -17.17 -9.33 26.87
C ASP A 5 -17.66 -9.55 25.42
N LEU A 6 -16.75 -9.79 24.48
CA LEU A 6 -17.05 -10.00 23.06
C LEU A 6 -16.85 -11.45 22.60
N ILE A 7 -16.32 -12.34 23.46
CA ILE A 7 -15.99 -13.73 23.09
C ILE A 7 -17.26 -14.49 22.69
N ASP A 8 -18.29 -14.48 23.54
CA ASP A 8 -19.52 -15.24 23.28
C ASP A 8 -20.17 -14.82 21.94
N ARG A 9 -20.22 -13.51 21.69
CA ARG A 9 -20.77 -12.97 20.45
C ARG A 9 -19.89 -13.30 19.25
N TYR A 10 -18.57 -13.29 19.39
CA TYR A 10 -17.66 -13.68 18.32
C TYR A 10 -17.84 -15.17 17.96
N GLU A 11 -17.92 -16.05 18.96
CA GLU A 11 -18.10 -17.49 18.74
C GLU A 11 -19.44 -17.81 18.07
N GLU A 12 -20.52 -17.14 18.48
CA GLU A 12 -21.83 -17.21 17.85
C GLU A 12 -21.75 -16.91 16.35
N TRP A 13 -21.09 -15.80 15.99
CA TRP A 13 -20.94 -15.37 14.60
C TRP A 13 -20.02 -16.26 13.77
N ILE A 14 -18.94 -16.78 14.35
CA ILE A 14 -18.06 -17.74 13.66
C ILE A 14 -18.81 -19.02 13.36
N LYS A 15 -19.57 -19.55 14.32
CA LYS A 15 -20.40 -20.75 14.10
C LYS A 15 -21.45 -20.50 13.02
N TYR A 16 -22.15 -19.37 13.08
CA TYR A 16 -23.10 -18.98 12.04
C TYR A 16 -22.43 -18.89 10.67
N SER A 17 -21.29 -18.22 10.57
CA SER A 17 -20.53 -18.04 9.32
C SER A 17 -20.04 -19.38 8.75
N TYR A 18 -19.63 -20.32 9.60
CA TYR A 18 -19.21 -21.66 9.17
C TYR A 18 -20.34 -22.39 8.41
N TYR A 19 -21.55 -22.40 8.96
CA TYR A 19 -22.69 -23.11 8.37
C TYR A 19 -23.37 -22.35 7.23
N SER A 20 -23.33 -21.01 7.24
CA SER A 20 -24.09 -20.17 6.29
C SER A 20 -23.26 -19.61 5.14
N SER A 21 -21.93 -19.55 5.27
CA SER A 21 -21.08 -18.79 4.32
C SER A 21 -19.80 -19.49 3.87
N TYR A 22 -19.55 -20.74 4.29
CA TYR A 22 -18.33 -21.50 3.94
C TYR A 22 -17.02 -20.72 4.15
N TYR A 23 -17.00 -19.83 5.15
CA TYR A 23 -15.94 -18.83 5.30
C TYR A 23 -14.67 -19.35 5.98
N MET A 24 -14.63 -20.63 6.38
CA MET A 24 -13.46 -21.15 7.11
C MET A 24 -12.26 -21.29 6.18
N PRO A 25 -11.07 -20.75 6.55
CA PRO A 25 -9.84 -20.99 5.80
C PRO A 25 -9.57 -22.50 5.66
N SER A 26 -8.99 -22.91 4.54
CA SER A 26 -8.62 -24.31 4.30
C SER A 26 -7.81 -24.89 5.46
N LEU A 27 -8.21 -26.07 5.97
CA LEU A 27 -7.48 -26.78 7.02
C LEU A 27 -6.02 -27.05 6.63
N VAL A 28 -5.77 -27.34 5.36
CA VAL A 28 -4.42 -27.55 4.83
C VAL A 28 -3.61 -26.25 4.91
N SER A 29 -4.20 -25.11 4.55
CA SER A 29 -3.53 -23.81 4.67
C SER A 29 -3.25 -23.45 6.13
N GLN A 30 -4.18 -23.76 7.04
CA GLN A 30 -3.99 -23.56 8.48
C GLN A 30 -2.83 -24.40 9.03
N ALA A 31 -2.82 -25.71 8.77
CA ALA A 31 -1.75 -26.61 9.21
C ALA A 31 -0.38 -26.25 8.61
N THR A 32 -0.36 -25.83 7.34
CA THR A 32 0.86 -25.35 6.67
C THR A 32 1.37 -24.07 7.33
N PHE A 33 0.48 -23.11 7.59
CA PHE A 33 0.85 -21.83 8.21
C PHE A 33 1.29 -22.01 9.67
N GLU A 34 0.65 -22.90 10.42
CA GLU A 34 1.06 -23.27 11.77
C GLU A 34 2.48 -23.86 11.78
N SER A 35 2.74 -24.82 10.88
CA SER A 35 4.08 -25.42 10.72
C SER A 35 5.12 -24.36 10.34
N TYR A 36 4.75 -23.44 9.45
CA TYR A 36 5.59 -22.31 9.05
C TYR A 36 5.93 -21.38 10.22
N ILE A 37 4.95 -21.00 11.05
CA ILE A 37 5.13 -20.18 12.26
C ILE A 37 6.00 -20.89 13.29
N LYS A 38 5.73 -22.17 13.57
CA LYS A 38 6.46 -22.97 14.56
C LYS A 38 7.92 -23.24 14.14
N SER A 39 8.23 -23.08 12.87
CA SER A 39 9.58 -23.21 12.33
C SER A 39 10.35 -21.88 12.36
N ASN A 40 11.68 -21.96 12.25
CA ASN A 40 12.54 -20.78 12.06
C ASN A 40 12.38 -20.10 10.67
N ILE A 41 11.52 -20.61 9.78
CA ILE A 41 11.32 -20.07 8.43
C ILE A 41 10.57 -18.72 8.50
N TYR A 42 9.53 -18.62 9.34
CA TYR A 42 8.75 -17.39 9.51
C TYR A 42 9.65 -16.20 9.85
N GLU A 43 10.46 -16.31 10.90
CA GLU A 43 11.34 -15.22 11.34
C GLU A 43 12.38 -14.84 10.28
N LYS A 44 12.96 -15.83 9.60
CA LYS A 44 13.91 -15.60 8.50
C LYS A 44 13.26 -14.82 7.36
N HIS A 45 12.07 -15.22 6.94
CA HIS A 45 11.33 -14.53 5.88
C HIS A 45 10.93 -13.10 6.28
N ILE A 46 10.46 -12.89 7.52
CA ILE A 46 10.14 -11.54 8.01
C ILE A 46 11.37 -10.64 7.94
N LYS A 47 12.56 -11.12 8.36
CA LYS A 47 13.81 -10.35 8.25
C LYS A 47 14.16 -9.99 6.82
N ILE A 48 13.94 -10.90 5.86
CA ILE A 48 14.18 -10.64 4.43
C ILE A 48 13.23 -9.56 3.91
N ILE A 49 11.93 -9.70 4.20
CA ILE A 49 10.90 -8.76 3.75
C ILE A 49 11.12 -7.37 4.36
N ASP A 50 11.40 -7.30 5.66
CA ASP A 50 11.66 -6.05 6.38
C ASP A 50 12.92 -5.35 5.84
N LYS A 51 14.01 -6.10 5.61
CA LYS A 51 15.23 -5.55 4.99
C LYS A 51 14.95 -4.98 3.60
N HIS A 52 14.26 -5.74 2.75
CA HIS A 52 13.89 -5.30 1.40
C HIS A 52 13.04 -4.03 1.45
N LEU A 53 11.99 -4.01 2.27
CA LEU A 53 11.11 -2.86 2.40
C LEU A 53 11.85 -1.62 2.92
N LYS A 54 12.73 -1.77 3.91
CA LYS A 54 13.56 -0.67 4.42
C LYS A 54 14.45 -0.06 3.34
N GLU A 55 15.02 -0.88 2.47
CA GLU A 55 15.81 -0.41 1.33
C GLU A 55 14.95 0.39 0.34
N LEU A 56 13.78 -0.15 -0.05
CA LEU A 56 12.86 0.57 -0.95
C LEU A 56 12.39 1.90 -0.36
N LEU A 57 12.02 1.92 0.92
CA LEU A 57 11.57 3.13 1.61
C LEU A 57 12.70 4.16 1.76
N SER A 58 13.94 3.71 1.93
CA SER A 58 15.11 4.59 1.95
C SER A 58 15.29 5.32 0.61
N ILE A 59 15.26 4.56 -0.49
CA ILE A 59 15.33 5.11 -1.85
C ILE A 59 14.16 6.07 -2.08
N PHE A 60 12.94 5.63 -1.77
CA PHE A 60 11.73 6.44 -1.89
C PHE A 60 11.86 7.81 -1.21
N ARG A 61 12.29 7.84 0.06
CA ARG A 61 12.51 9.09 0.81
C ARG A 61 13.61 9.94 0.19
N SER A 62 14.73 9.34 -0.20
CA SER A 62 15.85 10.09 -0.78
C SER A 62 15.51 10.77 -2.12
N VAL A 63 14.67 10.14 -2.93
CA VAL A 63 14.21 10.69 -4.21
C VAL A 63 13.15 11.77 -3.96
N THR A 64 12.12 11.45 -3.17
CA THR A 64 10.99 12.37 -2.92
C THR A 64 11.34 13.59 -2.07
N ALA A 65 12.40 13.52 -1.26
CA ALA A 65 12.90 14.68 -0.50
C ALA A 65 13.38 15.84 -1.40
N LYS A 66 13.66 15.56 -2.67
CA LYS A 66 14.10 16.57 -3.66
C LYS A 66 12.94 17.19 -4.44
N TRP A 67 11.71 16.69 -4.24
CA TRP A 67 10.54 17.18 -4.95
C TRP A 67 10.04 18.47 -4.32
N ASP A 68 9.50 19.36 -5.15
CA ASP A 68 8.90 20.60 -4.67
C ASP A 68 7.55 20.30 -3.98
N SER A 69 7.51 20.56 -2.68
CA SER A 69 6.31 20.34 -1.85
C SER A 69 5.10 21.19 -2.23
N ASN A 70 5.29 22.29 -2.99
CA ASN A 70 4.19 23.11 -3.50
C ASN A 70 3.51 22.47 -4.72
N ILE A 71 4.22 21.55 -5.39
CA ILE A 71 3.76 20.84 -6.59
C ILE A 71 3.15 19.50 -6.18
N VAL A 72 3.87 18.76 -5.33
CA VAL A 72 3.43 17.46 -4.82
C VAL A 72 3.89 17.27 -3.38
N LYS A 73 2.93 17.09 -2.48
CA LYS A 73 3.20 16.75 -1.08
C LYS A 73 3.15 15.24 -0.89
N VAL A 74 4.25 14.66 -0.45
CA VAL A 74 4.37 13.23 -0.19
C VAL A 74 4.06 12.94 1.29
N ILE A 75 3.13 12.01 1.53
CA ILE A 75 2.76 11.51 2.87
C ILE A 75 3.05 10.01 2.93
N GLY A 76 3.75 9.58 3.98
CA GLY A 76 4.13 8.19 4.17
C GLY A 76 5.63 7.97 3.96
N GLY A 77 6.02 6.82 3.40
CA GLY A 77 7.41 6.48 3.15
C GLY A 77 8.25 6.11 4.38
N LYS A 78 7.62 6.00 5.57
CA LYS A 78 8.28 5.58 6.82
C LYS A 78 8.09 4.09 7.11
N SER A 79 6.95 3.52 6.74
CA SER A 79 6.58 2.13 6.96
C SER A 79 5.50 1.70 5.96
N GLY A 80 5.24 0.39 5.88
CA GLY A 80 4.26 -0.17 4.96
C GLY A 80 4.66 -0.01 3.49
N TYR A 81 3.77 -0.46 2.60
CA TYR A 81 4.04 -0.44 1.15
C TYR A 81 3.44 0.75 0.41
N TYR A 82 2.53 1.48 1.03
CA TYR A 82 1.77 2.53 0.37
C TYR A 82 2.25 3.91 0.82
N SER A 83 2.26 4.84 -0.13
CA SER A 83 2.46 6.26 0.15
C SER A 83 1.47 7.08 -0.68
N THR A 84 1.13 8.26 -0.16
CA THR A 84 0.18 9.18 -0.77
C THR A 84 0.92 10.37 -1.34
N MET A 85 0.56 10.77 -2.55
CA MET A 85 1.01 11.99 -3.20
C MET A 85 -0.19 12.91 -3.37
N ILE A 86 -0.21 14.00 -2.62
CA ILE A 86 -1.21 15.08 -2.75
C ILE A 86 -0.70 16.02 -3.83
N LEU A 87 -1.45 16.16 -4.92
CA LEU A 87 -1.05 16.95 -6.08
C LEU A 87 -1.56 18.39 -5.93
N ASN A 88 -0.81 19.33 -6.49
CA ASN A 88 -1.29 20.71 -6.67
C ASN A 88 -2.66 20.70 -7.37
N SER A 89 -3.54 21.62 -6.99
CA SER A 89 -4.92 21.69 -7.52
C SER A 89 -4.99 21.92 -9.03
N LYS A 90 -3.92 22.43 -9.65
CA LYS A 90 -3.82 22.60 -11.11
C LYS A 90 -3.61 21.28 -11.85
N ILE A 91 -3.09 20.26 -11.18
CA ILE A 91 -2.73 18.97 -11.78
C ILE A 91 -3.91 18.01 -11.63
N SER A 92 -4.45 17.52 -12.74
CA SER A 92 -5.51 16.50 -12.70
C SER A 92 -4.94 15.15 -12.28
N SER A 93 -5.33 14.66 -11.08
CA SER A 93 -4.95 13.31 -10.63
C SER A 93 -5.39 12.21 -11.59
N LYS A 94 -6.51 12.39 -12.30
CA LYS A 94 -6.98 11.45 -13.32
C LYS A 94 -6.03 11.43 -14.52
N GLU A 95 -5.67 12.61 -15.03
CA GLU A 95 -4.78 12.72 -16.19
C GLU A 95 -3.38 12.17 -15.89
N LEU A 96 -2.84 12.46 -14.70
CA LEU A 96 -1.58 11.88 -14.26
C LEU A 96 -1.64 10.35 -14.25
N ILE A 97 -2.69 9.75 -13.69
CA ILE A 97 -2.86 8.28 -13.69
C ILE A 97 -2.90 7.73 -15.11
N ASP A 98 -3.62 8.38 -16.02
CA ASP A 98 -3.73 7.93 -17.41
C ASP A 98 -2.38 8.03 -18.15
N ARG A 99 -1.58 9.08 -17.89
CA ARG A 99 -0.22 9.25 -18.45
C ARG A 99 0.76 8.22 -17.89
N LEU A 100 0.73 7.99 -16.57
CA LEU A 100 1.52 6.95 -15.92
C LEU A 100 1.20 5.56 -16.49
N LYS A 101 -0.09 5.26 -16.72
CA LYS A 101 -0.52 3.99 -17.30
C LYS A 101 0.05 3.77 -18.70
N LYS A 102 0.17 4.82 -19.53
CA LYS A 102 0.82 4.75 -20.84
C LYS A 102 2.32 4.39 -20.75
N ARG A 103 2.97 4.73 -19.63
CA ARG A 103 4.34 4.32 -19.30
C ARG A 103 4.41 3.02 -18.49
N ASN A 104 3.33 2.23 -18.44
CA ASN A 104 3.23 0.99 -17.69
C ASN A 104 3.43 1.15 -16.17
N ILE A 105 3.13 2.34 -15.63
CA ILE A 105 3.15 2.65 -14.20
C ILE A 105 1.71 2.76 -13.70
N TYR A 106 1.36 1.96 -12.69
CA TYR A 106 0.00 1.89 -12.16
C TYR A 106 -0.09 2.60 -10.81
N ALA A 107 -0.90 3.65 -10.76
CA ALA A 107 -1.28 4.34 -9.54
C ALA A 107 -2.82 4.32 -9.40
N SER A 108 -3.31 4.62 -8.20
CA SER A 108 -4.75 4.69 -7.94
C SER A 108 -5.11 6.02 -7.30
N SER A 109 -6.23 6.63 -7.68
CA SER A 109 -6.76 7.78 -6.96
C SER A 109 -7.20 7.37 -5.57
N ASN A 110 -6.90 8.21 -4.58
CA ASN A 110 -7.38 8.03 -3.21
C ASN A 110 -8.86 8.37 -3.04
N LYS A 111 -9.55 8.90 -4.06
CA LYS A 111 -10.96 9.33 -3.94
C LYS A 111 -11.89 8.27 -3.36
N ARG A 112 -11.62 6.98 -3.61
CA ARG A 112 -12.41 5.85 -3.06
C ARG A 112 -12.12 5.53 -1.60
N ALA A 113 -11.01 6.02 -1.05
CA ALA A 113 -10.64 5.84 0.35
C ALA A 113 -11.25 6.92 1.26
N TYR A 114 -11.86 7.97 0.69
CA TYR A 114 -12.58 8.98 1.45
C TYR A 114 -14.03 8.55 1.71
N TYR A 115 -14.44 8.59 2.98
CA TYR A 115 -15.85 8.40 3.36
C TYR A 115 -16.74 9.48 2.73
N ASN A 116 -16.35 10.76 2.88
CA ASN A 116 -16.95 11.88 2.17
C ASN A 116 -16.07 12.30 0.98
N LYS A 117 -16.59 12.14 -0.24
CA LYS A 117 -15.87 12.43 -1.49
C LYS A 117 -15.56 13.91 -1.70
N GLU A 118 -16.30 14.82 -1.06
CA GLU A 118 -16.06 16.26 -1.12
C GLU A 118 -14.74 16.65 -0.42
N ASN A 119 -14.26 15.81 0.50
CA ASN A 119 -12.98 16.03 1.20
C ASN A 119 -11.76 15.51 0.41
N TYR A 120 -11.96 15.05 -0.83
CA TYR A 120 -10.87 14.52 -1.65
C TYR A 120 -9.83 15.61 -1.96
N ASP A 121 -8.60 15.37 -1.53
CA ASP A 121 -7.46 16.28 -1.60
C ASP A 121 -6.65 16.18 -2.91
N ASN A 122 -7.27 15.74 -4.01
CA ASN A 122 -6.57 15.53 -5.29
C ASN A 122 -5.35 14.59 -5.20
N SER A 123 -5.42 13.56 -4.35
CA SER A 123 -4.29 12.67 -4.11
C SER A 123 -4.34 11.31 -4.82
N ILE A 124 -3.16 10.79 -5.11
CA ILE A 124 -2.94 9.43 -5.62
C ILE A 124 -2.19 8.59 -4.60
N ARG A 125 -2.42 7.28 -4.61
CA ARG A 125 -1.66 6.28 -3.87
C ARG A 125 -0.78 5.48 -4.80
N ILE A 126 0.46 5.34 -4.38
CA ILE A 126 1.47 4.49 -5.00
C ILE A 126 1.82 3.33 -4.07
N SER A 127 2.29 2.22 -4.65
CA SER A 127 2.71 1.02 -3.91
C SER A 127 4.13 0.63 -4.29
N LEU A 128 4.92 0.28 -3.29
CA LEU A 128 6.28 -0.27 -3.46
C LEU A 128 6.31 -1.81 -3.42
N ALA A 129 5.17 -2.47 -3.19
CA ALA A 129 5.11 -3.90 -2.87
C ALA A 129 5.65 -4.83 -3.98
N ARG A 130 5.66 -4.37 -5.24
CA ARG A 130 6.08 -5.16 -6.40
C ARG A 130 7.33 -4.60 -7.08
N LEU A 131 8.02 -3.67 -6.43
CA LEU A 131 9.19 -3.02 -6.99
C LEU A 131 10.49 -3.55 -6.38
N ASN A 132 11.56 -3.54 -7.16
CA ASN A 132 12.92 -3.68 -6.70
C ASN A 132 13.63 -2.32 -6.59
N LYS A 133 14.83 -2.30 -6.01
CA LYS A 133 15.58 -1.07 -5.73
C LYS A 133 15.85 -0.19 -6.95
N ASN A 134 16.12 -0.80 -8.11
CA ASN A 134 16.41 -0.07 -9.35
C ASN A 134 15.11 0.52 -9.92
N GLU A 135 14.03 -0.24 -9.87
CA GLU A 135 12.72 0.18 -10.35
C GLU A 135 12.15 1.34 -9.54
N VAL A 136 12.28 1.33 -8.21
CA VAL A 136 11.74 2.41 -7.36
C VAL A 136 12.29 3.77 -7.79
N LYS A 137 13.60 3.87 -8.02
CA LYS A 137 14.21 5.14 -8.42
C LYS A 137 13.67 5.60 -9.77
N VAL A 138 13.71 4.74 -10.78
CA VAL A 138 13.27 5.05 -12.16
C VAL A 138 11.78 5.43 -12.19
N VAL A 139 10.94 4.67 -11.51
CA VAL A 139 9.48 4.92 -11.46
C VAL A 139 9.19 6.26 -10.79
N LEU A 140 9.88 6.61 -9.71
CA LEU A 140 9.70 7.90 -9.04
C LEU A 140 10.15 9.08 -9.91
N GLU A 141 11.27 8.93 -10.62
CA GLU A 141 11.75 9.94 -11.58
C GLU A 141 10.71 10.18 -12.69
N ILE A 142 10.15 9.11 -13.27
CA ILE A 142 9.09 9.21 -14.28
C ILE A 142 7.81 9.85 -13.69
N ILE A 143 7.43 9.48 -12.48
CA ILE A 143 6.25 10.08 -11.82
C ILE A 143 6.43 11.59 -11.67
N TYR A 144 7.59 12.03 -11.22
CA TYR A 144 7.84 13.45 -11.03
C TYR A 144 7.93 14.20 -12.37
N GLU A 145 8.55 13.62 -13.40
CA GLU A 145 8.56 14.15 -14.77
C GLU A 145 7.13 14.41 -15.29
N GLU A 146 6.24 13.43 -15.16
CA GLU A 146 4.85 13.55 -15.60
C GLU A 146 4.06 14.58 -14.77
N ILE A 147 4.33 14.67 -13.46
CA ILE A 147 3.78 15.73 -12.58
C ILE A 147 4.20 17.12 -13.07
N LEU A 148 5.50 17.31 -13.35
CA LEU A 148 6.03 18.61 -13.82
C LEU A 148 5.47 18.99 -15.19
N THR A 149 5.20 18.02 -16.06
CA THR A 149 4.62 18.27 -17.39
C THR A 149 3.14 18.69 -17.33
N LEU A 150 2.43 18.39 -16.24
CA LEU A 150 1.01 18.69 -16.05
C LEU A 150 0.73 19.97 -15.27
N MET A 151 1.77 20.66 -14.82
CA MET A 151 1.66 21.88 -14.02
C MET A 151 1.60 23.13 -14.89
#